data_AF-A0A651E797-F1
#
_entry.id   AF-A0A651E797-F1
#
_cell.length_a   1.000
_cell.length_b   1.000
_cell.length_c   1.000
_cell.angle_alpha   90.00
_cell.angle_beta   90.00
_cell.angle_gamma   90.00
#
_symmetry.space_group_name_H-M   'P 1'
#
loop_
_entity.id
_entity.type
_entity.pdbx_description
1 polymer ?
#
loop_
_entity_poly.entity_id
_entity_poly.type
_entity_poly.pdbx_seq_one_letter_code
_entity_poly.pdbx_strand_id
1 'polypeptide(L)'
;MGVGLIITLSGCQLLGSVFGAQDIFLNVRFSETNPSSSSLLRASTTTESDDPSVLYFGELELVAYSYRPGESVQNHQSRSGFSGSDWSYYVALASGYDWSRDILLSRGSQIDFSEVAGTDTPDVSEQFVNEVGSMRVDVFEAYLHRMGVVIDGEYFGMNAELNGLDWHPLHRSADLGEIPDFFADTYFQGFDDPDQNLNVFFVSNDWFTTPGRIRLQSTDYTNTELEVRDHTFDDGLSTEQESFILNLVNDGTTRRFYTSVVIVPYGAPVYIDFSQSTPLNVDVQFDLSGSVDWDQTDLEALRESSWTDGNLYFSADDNFIPFGLSVSFD
;
A
#
# COMPACT_ATOMS: atom_id res chain seq x y z
N MET A 1 28.77 -57.87 -1.10
CA MET A 1 27.42 -57.30 -1.20
C MET A 1 27.28 -56.29 -0.08
N GLY A 2 26.91 -55.06 -0.41
CA GLY A 2 27.16 -53.86 0.40
C GLY A 2 28.11 -52.95 -0.35
N VAL A 3 27.54 -51.97 -1.05
CA VAL A 3 28.17 -51.07 -2.01
C VAL A 3 28.63 -49.80 -1.29
N GLY A 4 29.83 -49.32 -1.62
CA GLY A 4 30.35 -48.03 -1.17
C GLY A 4 31.44 -47.57 -2.14
N LEU A 5 31.00 -46.82 -3.16
CA LEU A 5 31.75 -46.27 -4.29
C LEU A 5 32.85 -45.31 -3.80
N ILE A 6 34.11 -45.57 -4.17
CA ILE A 6 35.22 -44.61 -4.07
C ILE A 6 35.39 -43.96 -5.44
N ILE A 7 35.28 -42.63 -5.45
CA ILE A 7 35.39 -41.74 -6.61
C ILE A 7 36.82 -41.75 -7.14
N THR A 8 36.98 -41.81 -8.47
CA THR A 8 38.23 -41.46 -9.15
C THR A 8 37.92 -40.45 -10.27
N LEU A 9 38.58 -39.29 -10.19
CA LEU A 9 38.47 -38.16 -11.11
C LEU A 9 39.30 -38.38 -12.38
N SER A 10 38.75 -37.98 -13.52
CA SER A 10 39.45 -37.55 -14.74
C SER A 10 38.42 -36.83 -15.60
N GLY A 11 38.53 -35.58 -16.01
CA GLY A 11 39.54 -34.54 -15.82
C GLY A 11 39.12 -33.41 -16.77
N CYS A 12 39.14 -32.16 -16.31
CA CYS A 12 39.51 -31.01 -17.14
C CYS A 12 39.68 -29.80 -16.22
N GLN A 13 40.90 -29.28 -16.18
CA GLN A 13 41.19 -27.99 -15.57
C GLN A 13 40.67 -26.89 -16.49
N LEU A 14 39.89 -25.97 -15.93
CA LEU A 14 39.91 -24.57 -16.35
C LEU A 14 39.78 -23.71 -15.09
N LEU A 15 40.82 -22.89 -14.91
CA LEU A 15 40.94 -21.87 -13.88
C LEU A 15 39.88 -20.77 -14.11
N GLY A 16 39.25 -20.34 -13.03
CA GLY A 16 38.37 -19.18 -13.02
C GLY A 16 37.66 -19.06 -11.68
N SER A 17 38.25 -18.30 -10.76
CA SER A 17 37.59 -17.80 -9.55
C SER A 17 36.33 -17.01 -9.90
N VAL A 18 35.27 -17.13 -9.10
CA VAL A 18 34.59 -16.03 -8.36
C VAL A 18 33.51 -16.67 -7.46
N PHE A 19 33.38 -16.12 -6.26
CA PHE A 19 32.38 -16.42 -5.24
C PHE A 19 30.97 -16.47 -5.84
N GLY A 20 30.26 -17.59 -5.65
CA GLY A 20 28.80 -17.63 -5.73
C GLY A 20 28.27 -17.62 -4.31
N ALA A 21 27.75 -16.46 -3.87
CA ALA A 21 26.80 -16.44 -2.78
C ALA A 21 25.61 -17.30 -3.22
N GLN A 22 25.27 -18.31 -2.41
CA GLN A 22 23.99 -18.98 -2.57
C GLN A 22 22.92 -18.00 -2.11
N ASP A 23 22.12 -17.52 -3.04
CA ASP A 23 20.87 -16.83 -2.72
C ASP A 23 20.01 -17.78 -1.89
N ILE A 24 19.84 -17.42 -0.62
CA ILE A 24 18.87 -18.04 0.26
C ILE A 24 17.54 -17.43 -0.12
N PHE A 25 16.81 -18.07 -1.03
CA PHE A 25 15.40 -17.76 -1.29
C PHE A 25 14.59 -18.17 -0.06
N LEU A 26 14.33 -17.20 0.82
CA LEU A 26 13.28 -17.30 1.83
C LEU A 26 11.95 -16.98 1.15
N ASN A 27 11.37 -18.00 0.51
CA ASN A 27 9.92 -18.02 0.28
C ASN A 27 9.24 -18.14 1.65
N VAL A 28 8.99 -17.00 2.30
CA VAL A 28 8.10 -16.95 3.46
C VAL A 28 6.68 -17.07 2.93
N ARG A 29 6.28 -18.31 2.65
CA ARG A 29 4.86 -18.65 2.64
C ARG A 29 4.41 -18.59 4.09
N PHE A 30 3.54 -17.65 4.42
CA PHE A 30 2.75 -17.76 5.64
C PHE A 30 2.04 -19.12 5.57
N SER A 31 2.35 -19.99 6.54
CA SER A 31 1.74 -21.30 6.63
C SER A 31 0.23 -21.10 6.71
N GLU A 32 -0.52 -21.79 5.86
CA GLU A 32 -1.96 -22.04 6.06
C GLU A 32 -2.15 -22.68 7.44
N THR A 33 -2.30 -21.87 8.48
CA THR A 33 -2.87 -22.31 9.74
C THR A 33 -4.35 -22.45 9.51
N ASN A 34 -4.74 -23.66 9.14
CA ASN A 34 -6.08 -24.21 9.29
C ASN A 34 -6.76 -23.63 10.54
N PRO A 35 -7.78 -22.75 10.43
CA PRO A 35 -8.62 -22.44 11.57
C PRO A 35 -9.62 -23.59 11.70
N SER A 36 -9.20 -24.67 12.36
CA SER A 36 -10.17 -25.61 12.90
C SER A 36 -10.95 -24.91 14.02
N SER A 37 -12.15 -24.47 13.65
CA SER A 37 -13.36 -24.34 14.46
C SER A 37 -13.38 -23.33 15.60
N SER A 38 -14.00 -22.18 15.33
CA SER A 38 -15.17 -21.72 16.09
C SER A 38 -16.12 -20.91 15.20
N SER A 39 -17.08 -21.64 14.62
CA SER A 39 -18.45 -21.24 14.27
C SER A 39 -18.76 -19.78 13.91
N LEU A 40 -18.89 -19.50 12.61
CA LEU A 40 -20.10 -18.95 11.99
C LEU A 40 -20.19 -19.50 10.55
N LEU A 41 -20.69 -20.73 10.43
CA LEU A 41 -21.15 -21.28 9.15
C LEU A 41 -22.41 -20.52 8.73
N ARG A 42 -22.29 -19.57 7.81
CA ARG A 42 -23.42 -19.24 6.92
C ARG A 42 -23.27 -20.11 5.68
N ALA A 43 -24.19 -21.07 5.57
CA ALA A 43 -24.24 -22.00 4.46
C ALA A 43 -24.43 -21.24 3.15
N SER A 44 -23.51 -21.48 2.22
CA SER A 44 -23.58 -21.03 0.84
C SER A 44 -24.76 -21.73 0.14
N THR A 45 -25.73 -20.94 -0.27
CA THR A 45 -26.71 -21.28 -1.32
C THR A 45 -27.14 -20.01 -2.04
N THR A 46 -26.32 -19.52 -2.98
CA THR A 46 -26.73 -18.96 -4.28
C THR A 46 -25.51 -18.55 -5.09
N THR A 47 -25.56 -18.81 -6.39
CA THR A 47 -24.66 -18.34 -7.44
C THR A 47 -24.81 -16.84 -7.64
N GLU A 48 -23.85 -16.08 -7.11
CA GLU A 48 -23.39 -14.70 -7.42
C GLU A 48 -22.58 -14.33 -6.17
N SER A 49 -21.28 -13.99 -6.29
CA SER A 49 -20.51 -13.63 -5.09
C SER A 49 -20.71 -12.14 -4.86
N ASP A 50 -21.29 -11.76 -3.73
CA ASP A 50 -21.40 -10.36 -3.26
C ASP A 50 -20.01 -9.71 -3.00
N ASP A 51 -18.92 -10.45 -3.18
CA ASP A 51 -17.56 -9.94 -3.10
C ASP A 51 -17.26 -8.93 -4.23
N PRO A 52 -16.49 -7.86 -3.96
CA PRO A 52 -16.02 -6.91 -4.97
C PRO A 52 -15.24 -7.56 -6.11
N SER A 53 -15.63 -7.24 -7.34
CA SER A 53 -14.96 -7.68 -8.57
C SER A 53 -13.79 -6.78 -8.96
N VAL A 54 -13.86 -5.50 -8.59
CA VAL A 54 -12.84 -4.48 -8.86
C VAL A 54 -12.73 -3.55 -7.66
N LEU A 55 -11.49 -3.17 -7.35
CA LEU A 55 -11.16 -2.08 -6.44
C LEU A 55 -10.70 -0.87 -7.24
N TYR A 56 -11.24 0.30 -6.91
CA TYR A 56 -10.90 1.57 -7.53
C TYR A 56 -10.16 2.46 -6.54
N PHE A 57 -9.11 3.10 -7.04
CA PHE A 57 -8.37 4.16 -6.35
C PHE A 57 -8.49 5.44 -7.18
N GLY A 58 -9.13 6.47 -6.63
CA GLY A 58 -9.06 7.80 -7.25
C GLY A 58 -7.64 8.34 -7.26
N GLU A 59 -6.86 7.98 -6.24
CA GLU A 59 -5.42 8.14 -6.23
C GLU A 59 -4.77 7.03 -5.42
N LEU A 60 -3.69 6.47 -5.96
CA LEU A 60 -2.80 5.55 -5.26
C LEU A 60 -1.39 6.14 -5.31
N GLU A 61 -0.74 6.20 -4.17
CA GLU A 61 0.65 6.62 -4.08
C GLU A 61 1.47 5.64 -3.26
N LEU A 62 2.66 5.31 -3.73
CA LEU A 62 3.55 4.34 -3.09
C LEU A 62 4.93 4.94 -2.89
N VAL A 63 5.37 5.01 -1.64
CA VAL A 63 6.64 5.66 -1.28
C VAL A 63 7.42 4.82 -0.29
N ALA A 64 8.69 4.60 -0.62
CA ALA A 64 9.67 4.06 0.31
C ALA A 64 10.41 5.22 1.00
N TYR A 65 10.57 5.12 2.32
CA TYR A 65 11.26 6.08 3.17
C TYR A 65 12.43 5.43 3.88
N SER A 66 13.48 6.21 4.09
CA SER A 66 14.66 5.83 4.86
C SER A 66 14.89 6.87 5.95
N TYR A 67 14.90 6.43 7.20
CA TYR A 67 15.13 7.30 8.35
C TYR A 67 16.62 7.55 8.52
N ARG A 68 17.02 8.81 8.33
CA ARG A 68 18.42 9.24 8.20
C ARG A 68 18.67 10.58 8.91
N PRO A 69 18.31 10.74 10.19
CA PRO A 69 18.43 12.02 10.87
C PRO A 69 19.89 12.52 10.91
N GLY A 70 20.10 13.79 10.55
CA GLY A 70 21.41 14.44 10.58
C GLY A 70 22.38 14.07 9.44
N GLU A 71 21.97 13.22 8.50
CA GLU A 71 22.77 12.89 7.31
C GLU A 71 22.88 14.09 6.36
N SER A 72 24.08 14.33 5.81
CA SER A 72 24.32 15.50 4.94
C SER A 72 23.81 15.33 3.51
N VAL A 73 23.56 14.08 3.09
CA VAL A 73 23.06 13.75 1.75
C VAL A 73 21.74 13.02 1.92
N GLN A 74 20.65 13.71 1.62
CA GLN A 74 19.30 13.15 1.59
C GLN A 74 18.76 13.14 0.17
N ASN A 75 17.87 12.19 -0.14
CA ASN A 75 17.13 12.24 -1.40
C ASN A 75 15.84 13.03 -1.18
N HIS A 76 15.89 14.35 -1.38
CA HIS A 76 14.72 15.23 -1.39
C HIS A 76 14.50 15.83 -2.78
N GLN A 77 13.42 15.46 -3.44
CA GLN A 77 12.87 16.08 -4.64
C GLN A 77 11.91 17.22 -4.27
N SER A 78 12.30 18.47 -4.51
CA SER A 78 11.44 19.64 -4.24
C SER A 78 10.09 19.61 -4.97
N ARG A 79 9.99 18.85 -6.07
CA ARG A 79 8.73 18.66 -6.81
C ARG A 79 7.73 17.77 -6.08
N SER A 80 8.19 16.87 -5.21
CA SER A 80 7.35 15.84 -4.60
C SER A 80 6.63 16.30 -3.31
N GLY A 81 6.85 17.54 -2.89
CA GLY A 81 6.10 18.17 -1.79
C GLY A 81 6.55 17.78 -0.38
N PHE A 82 7.69 17.08 -0.24
CA PHE A 82 8.30 16.73 1.04
C PHE A 82 9.17 17.87 1.57
N SER A 83 9.08 18.15 2.87
CA SER A 83 9.73 19.29 3.53
C SER A 83 10.73 18.91 4.63
N GLY A 84 10.81 17.63 5.00
CA GLY A 84 11.64 17.14 6.10
C GLY A 84 13.15 17.15 5.89
N SER A 85 13.91 17.02 6.98
CA SER A 85 15.37 16.85 6.94
C SER A 85 15.85 15.44 7.29
N ASP A 86 14.99 14.65 7.93
CA ASP A 86 15.39 13.39 8.54
C ASP A 86 15.11 12.18 7.64
N TRP A 87 14.44 12.37 6.50
CA TRP A 87 13.94 11.29 5.67
C TRP A 87 14.38 11.40 4.21
N SER A 88 15.12 10.40 3.74
CA SER A 88 15.23 10.17 2.30
C SER A 88 14.01 9.40 1.80
N TYR A 89 13.57 9.66 0.57
CA TYR A 89 12.45 8.93 0.00
C TYR A 89 12.68 8.52 -1.45
N TYR A 90 11.97 7.48 -1.87
CA TYR A 90 11.88 7.00 -3.24
C TYR A 90 10.41 6.78 -3.56
N VAL A 91 9.92 7.45 -4.61
CA VAL A 91 8.51 7.39 -4.99
C VAL A 91 8.37 6.38 -6.12
N ALA A 92 7.86 5.19 -5.79
CA ALA A 92 7.61 4.12 -6.76
C ALA A 92 6.37 4.45 -7.61
N LEU A 93 5.37 5.07 -6.98
CA LEU A 93 4.17 5.57 -7.63
C LEU A 93 3.85 6.94 -7.03
N ALA A 94 3.75 8.01 -7.83
CA ALA A 94 3.70 9.42 -7.39
C ALA A 94 2.32 10.03 -7.58
N SER A 95 1.78 10.69 -6.55
CA SER A 95 0.49 11.38 -6.60
C SER A 95 0.52 12.56 -7.57
N GLY A 96 -0.62 12.83 -8.20
CA GLY A 96 -0.82 13.97 -9.07
C GLY A 96 -0.46 13.72 -10.53
N TYR A 97 -0.09 12.50 -10.90
CA TYR A 97 0.16 12.08 -12.28
C TYR A 97 -0.97 11.19 -12.80
N ASP A 98 -1.21 11.21 -14.11
CA ASP A 98 -2.32 10.47 -14.72
C ASP A 98 -2.25 8.95 -14.46
N TRP A 99 -1.05 8.40 -14.29
CA TRP A 99 -0.81 6.99 -14.04
C TRP A 99 -0.97 6.58 -12.56
N SER A 100 -1.03 7.54 -11.64
CA SER A 100 -1.28 7.28 -10.21
C SER A 100 -2.74 7.51 -9.83
N ARG A 101 -3.54 7.95 -10.80
CA ARG A 101 -4.95 8.28 -10.64
C ARG A 101 -5.77 7.21 -11.28
N ASP A 102 -6.98 7.08 -10.77
CA ASP A 102 -8.01 6.36 -11.48
C ASP A 102 -7.68 4.88 -11.74
N ILE A 103 -6.97 4.28 -10.79
CA ILE A 103 -6.46 2.92 -10.91
C ILE A 103 -7.61 1.96 -10.63
N LEU A 104 -7.78 0.99 -11.52
CA LEU A 104 -8.72 -0.11 -11.39
C LEU A 104 -7.96 -1.41 -11.23
N LEU A 105 -8.20 -2.10 -10.14
CA LEU A 105 -7.60 -3.39 -9.86
C LEU A 105 -8.66 -4.47 -9.79
N SER A 106 -8.72 -5.31 -10.81
CA SER A 106 -9.60 -6.48 -10.81
C SER A 106 -9.16 -7.50 -9.78
N ARG A 107 -10.11 -8.31 -9.30
CA ARG A 107 -9.82 -9.40 -8.37
C ARG A 107 -8.70 -10.32 -8.90
N GLY A 108 -7.69 -10.54 -8.07
CA GLY A 108 -6.54 -11.39 -8.41
C GLY A 108 -5.49 -10.73 -9.31
N SER A 109 -5.70 -9.47 -9.71
CA SER A 109 -4.68 -8.68 -10.39
C SER A 109 -3.68 -8.10 -9.39
N GLN A 110 -2.49 -7.79 -9.89
CA GLN A 110 -1.43 -7.06 -9.18
C GLN A 110 -1.12 -5.79 -9.94
N ILE A 111 -0.49 -4.83 -9.26
CA ILE A 111 0.01 -3.62 -9.92
C ILE A 111 1.32 -3.96 -10.61
N ASP A 112 1.35 -3.88 -11.94
CA ASP A 112 2.59 -3.97 -12.71
C ASP A 112 3.31 -2.62 -12.71
N PHE A 113 4.32 -2.48 -11.86
CA PHE A 113 5.09 -1.23 -11.77
C PHE A 113 5.81 -0.87 -13.06
N SER A 114 6.08 -1.81 -13.97
CA SER A 114 6.67 -1.49 -15.28
C SER A 114 5.68 -0.81 -16.23
N GLU A 115 4.38 -1.00 -16.02
CA GLU A 115 3.30 -0.38 -16.79
C GLU A 115 2.84 0.95 -16.19
N VAL A 116 2.97 1.10 -14.86
CA VAL A 116 2.46 2.28 -14.12
C VAL A 116 3.56 3.30 -13.79
N ALA A 117 4.82 2.88 -13.68
CA ALA A 117 5.95 3.81 -13.61
C ALA A 117 6.13 4.47 -14.99
N GLY A 118 5.50 5.64 -15.18
CA GLY A 118 5.81 6.49 -16.32
C GLY A 118 7.31 6.83 -16.33
N THR A 119 7.83 7.29 -17.48
CA THR A 119 9.22 7.75 -17.64
C THR A 119 9.62 8.95 -16.75
N ASP A 120 8.70 9.39 -15.87
CA ASP A 120 8.80 10.53 -14.97
C ASP A 120 8.77 10.13 -13.49
N THR A 121 9.04 8.85 -13.13
CA THR A 121 9.32 8.47 -11.73
C THR A 121 10.38 9.43 -11.15
N PRO A 122 10.16 10.09 -10.00
CA PRO A 122 11.05 11.12 -9.52
C PRO A 122 12.49 10.61 -9.37
N ASP A 123 13.41 11.23 -10.10
CA ASP A 123 14.82 10.86 -10.13
C ASP A 123 15.44 10.87 -8.72
N VAL A 124 16.16 9.81 -8.39
CA VAL A 124 17.09 9.82 -7.26
C VAL A 124 18.29 10.66 -7.69
N SER A 125 18.67 11.65 -6.88
CA SER A 125 19.75 12.56 -7.30
C SER A 125 21.06 11.80 -7.55
N GLU A 126 21.81 12.21 -8.57
CA GLU A 126 23.12 11.59 -8.90
C GLU A 126 24.08 11.64 -7.69
N GLN A 127 24.00 12.70 -6.88
CA GLN A 127 24.75 12.82 -5.64
C GLN A 127 24.38 11.69 -4.66
N PHE A 128 23.09 11.43 -4.48
CA PHE A 128 22.61 10.36 -3.61
C PHE A 128 23.05 8.99 -4.09
N VAL A 129 22.93 8.72 -5.39
CA VAL A 129 23.39 7.46 -5.99
C VAL A 129 24.90 7.28 -5.78
N ASN A 130 25.70 8.33 -5.99
CA ASN A 130 27.16 8.23 -5.89
C ASN A 130 27.69 8.16 -4.45
N GLU A 131 27.06 8.86 -3.50
CA GLU A 131 27.53 8.95 -2.11
C GLU A 131 26.87 7.94 -1.17
N VAL A 132 25.62 7.53 -1.44
CA VAL A 132 24.85 6.60 -0.60
C VAL A 132 24.70 5.23 -1.27
N GLY A 133 24.46 5.17 -2.58
CA GLY A 133 24.43 3.94 -3.38
C GLY A 133 23.18 3.07 -3.22
N SER A 134 22.73 2.85 -1.99
CA SER A 134 21.55 2.06 -1.65
C SER A 134 20.75 2.70 -0.52
N MET A 135 19.43 2.63 -0.59
CA MET A 135 18.54 3.16 0.44
C MET A 135 17.90 2.03 1.24
N ARG A 136 18.07 2.03 2.56
CA ARG A 136 17.31 1.15 3.46
C ARG A 136 15.86 1.62 3.49
N VAL A 137 14.91 0.71 3.32
CA VAL A 137 13.49 1.01 3.55
C VAL A 137 13.24 0.86 5.05
N ASP A 138 12.80 1.92 5.70
CA ASP A 138 12.32 1.91 7.09
C ASP A 138 10.81 1.94 7.14
N VAL A 139 10.18 2.65 6.21
CA VAL A 139 8.74 2.67 5.98
C VAL A 139 8.47 2.55 4.49
N PHE A 140 7.54 1.69 4.10
CA PHE A 140 6.92 1.72 2.79
C PHE A 140 5.45 2.09 2.98
N GLU A 141 5.01 3.17 2.37
CA GLU A 141 3.67 3.69 2.47
C GLU A 141 2.87 3.36 1.22
N ALA A 142 1.66 2.85 1.41
CA ALA A 142 0.60 2.88 0.43
C ALA A 142 -0.46 3.89 0.87
N TYR A 143 -0.56 5.01 0.15
CA TYR A 143 -1.60 6.01 0.31
C TYR A 143 -2.74 5.70 -0.65
N LEU A 144 -3.92 5.44 -0.09
CA LEU A 144 -5.13 5.10 -0.81
C LEU A 144 -6.08 6.28 -0.68
N HIS A 145 -6.59 6.83 -1.78
CA HIS A 145 -7.50 7.97 -1.73
C HIS A 145 -8.65 7.86 -2.73
N ARG A 146 -9.84 8.29 -2.27
CA ARG A 146 -11.12 8.21 -3.00
C ARG A 146 -11.38 6.80 -3.51
N MET A 147 -11.46 5.89 -2.56
CA MET A 147 -11.68 4.47 -2.80
C MET A 147 -13.10 4.21 -3.30
N GLY A 148 -13.26 3.11 -4.04
CA GLY A 148 -14.54 2.57 -4.44
C GLY A 148 -14.43 1.13 -4.91
N VAL A 149 -15.55 0.46 -5.10
CA VAL A 149 -15.60 -0.95 -5.53
C VAL A 149 -16.66 -1.18 -6.60
N VAL A 150 -16.46 -2.21 -7.41
CA VAL A 150 -17.49 -2.73 -8.32
C VAL A 150 -18.03 -4.04 -7.79
N ILE A 151 -19.31 -4.08 -7.46
CA ILE A 151 -20.04 -5.25 -6.96
C ILE A 151 -21.24 -5.47 -7.89
N ASP A 152 -21.45 -6.70 -8.35
CA ASP A 152 -22.57 -7.07 -9.23
C ASP A 152 -22.76 -6.18 -10.48
N GLY A 153 -21.65 -5.67 -11.01
CA GLY A 153 -21.68 -4.79 -12.19
C GLY A 153 -22.21 -3.40 -11.90
N GLU A 154 -22.11 -2.93 -10.65
CA GLU A 154 -22.42 -1.57 -10.21
C GLU A 154 -21.23 -1.02 -9.41
N TYR A 155 -20.96 0.27 -9.53
CA TYR A 155 -19.89 0.93 -8.77
C TYR A 155 -20.44 1.66 -7.55
N PHE A 156 -19.71 1.54 -6.43
CA PHE A 156 -19.98 2.25 -5.19
C PHE A 156 -18.70 2.94 -4.71
N GLY A 157 -18.72 4.25 -4.52
CA GLY A 157 -17.56 4.96 -3.98
C GLY A 157 -17.61 6.48 -4.11
N MET A 158 -16.58 7.14 -3.57
CA MET A 158 -16.56 8.57 -3.33
C MET A 158 -16.52 9.46 -4.59
N ASN A 159 -16.20 8.88 -5.75
CA ASN A 159 -16.14 9.61 -7.02
C ASN A 159 -17.40 9.43 -7.89
N ALA A 160 -18.38 8.60 -7.48
CA ALA A 160 -19.62 8.46 -8.25
C ALA A 160 -20.36 9.79 -8.35
N GLU A 161 -20.88 10.10 -9.53
CA GLU A 161 -21.59 11.34 -9.89
C GLU A 161 -20.86 12.69 -9.60
N LEU A 162 -19.64 12.69 -9.04
CA LEU A 162 -18.75 13.85 -8.94
C LEU A 162 -17.96 14.04 -10.24
N ASN A 163 -18.57 14.79 -11.16
CA ASN A 163 -18.04 15.44 -12.38
C ASN A 163 -18.73 14.89 -13.63
N GLY A 164 -19.82 15.57 -14.02
CA GLY A 164 -20.54 15.25 -15.23
C GLY A 164 -19.64 15.12 -16.46
N LEU A 165 -19.94 14.11 -17.28
CA LEU A 165 -19.48 13.90 -18.66
C LEU A 165 -17.98 13.62 -18.82
N ASP A 166 -17.67 12.45 -19.39
CA ASP A 166 -16.38 11.99 -19.95
C ASP A 166 -15.14 11.94 -19.02
N TRP A 167 -15.23 12.42 -17.77
CA TRP A 167 -14.08 12.48 -16.85
C TRP A 167 -14.06 11.40 -15.77
N HIS A 168 -15.19 10.75 -15.47
CA HIS A 168 -15.18 9.64 -14.52
C HIS A 168 -14.38 8.47 -15.11
N PRO A 169 -13.46 7.87 -14.36
CA PRO A 169 -12.45 7.02 -14.99
C PRO A 169 -12.94 5.61 -15.27
N LEU A 170 -14.03 5.21 -14.62
CA LEU A 170 -14.81 4.04 -15.06
C LEU A 170 -15.25 4.18 -16.51
N HIS A 171 -15.61 5.38 -16.99
CA HIS A 171 -15.96 5.64 -18.40
C HIS A 171 -14.77 5.50 -19.36
N ARG A 172 -13.53 5.47 -18.86
CA ARG A 172 -12.35 5.17 -19.68
C ARG A 172 -12.09 3.66 -19.81
N SER A 173 -12.64 2.85 -18.91
CA SER A 173 -12.63 1.40 -19.04
C SER A 173 -13.69 0.97 -20.06
N ALA A 174 -13.28 0.20 -21.06
CA ALA A 174 -14.18 -0.31 -22.09
C ALA A 174 -15.30 -1.21 -21.50
N ASP A 175 -15.01 -1.89 -20.39
CA ASP A 175 -15.91 -2.87 -19.79
C ASP A 175 -16.70 -2.32 -18.59
N LEU A 176 -16.25 -1.23 -17.98
CA LEU A 176 -16.90 -0.61 -16.81
C LEU A 176 -17.52 0.75 -17.13
N GLY A 177 -17.36 1.26 -18.35
CA GLY A 177 -17.77 2.62 -18.68
C GLY A 177 -19.26 2.85 -18.81
N GLU A 178 -20.08 1.80 -18.79
CA GLU A 178 -21.54 1.89 -18.90
C GLU A 178 -22.27 1.35 -17.67
N ILE A 179 -21.55 0.98 -16.60
CA ILE A 179 -22.17 0.45 -15.38
C ILE A 179 -22.82 1.58 -14.55
N PRO A 180 -23.91 1.31 -13.82
CA PRO A 180 -24.44 2.26 -12.85
C PRO A 180 -23.41 2.59 -11.75
N ASP A 181 -23.38 3.85 -11.32
CA ASP A 181 -22.54 4.33 -10.23
C ASP A 181 -23.36 4.97 -9.11
N PHE A 182 -22.92 4.76 -7.87
CA PHE A 182 -23.58 5.25 -6.66
C PHE A 182 -22.54 5.85 -5.70
N PHE A 183 -22.84 7.04 -5.19
CA PHE A 183 -21.98 7.69 -4.22
C PHE A 183 -22.00 6.94 -2.89
N ALA A 184 -20.82 6.73 -2.33
CA ALA A 184 -20.66 6.12 -1.01
C ALA A 184 -19.41 6.67 -0.32
N ASP A 185 -19.56 7.17 0.91
CA ASP A 185 -18.45 7.51 1.79
C ASP A 185 -17.76 6.25 2.29
N THR A 186 -16.44 6.26 2.40
CA THR A 186 -15.68 5.07 2.77
C THR A 186 -15.34 5.05 4.26
N TYR A 187 -15.62 3.91 4.89
CA TYR A 187 -15.25 3.61 6.27
C TYR A 187 -14.26 2.47 6.26
N PHE A 188 -13.18 2.63 7.00
CA PHE A 188 -12.19 1.59 7.21
C PHE A 188 -12.39 1.00 8.59
N GLN A 189 -12.47 -0.33 8.67
CA GLN A 189 -12.61 -1.01 9.96
C GLN A 189 -11.53 -0.53 10.93
N GLY A 190 -11.99 -0.04 12.09
CA GLY A 190 -11.13 0.51 13.12
C GLY A 190 -10.99 2.03 13.11
N PHE A 191 -11.65 2.74 12.22
CA PHE A 191 -11.82 4.19 12.28
C PHE A 191 -13.31 4.53 12.39
N ASP A 192 -13.65 5.46 13.28
CA ASP A 192 -15.04 5.75 13.64
C ASP A 192 -15.73 6.75 12.70
N ASP A 193 -14.99 7.35 11.77
CA ASP A 193 -15.49 8.40 10.87
C ASP A 193 -15.19 8.05 9.40
N PRO A 194 -16.04 8.52 8.47
CA PRO A 194 -15.79 8.35 7.05
C PRO A 194 -14.53 9.10 6.68
N ASP A 195 -13.68 8.47 5.89
CA ASP A 195 -12.44 9.07 5.44
C ASP A 195 -12.22 8.75 3.96
N GLN A 196 -11.84 9.75 3.19
CA GLN A 196 -11.52 9.56 1.77
C GLN A 196 -10.14 8.95 1.60
N ASN A 197 -9.32 8.94 2.65
CA ASN A 197 -7.95 8.48 2.58
C ASN A 197 -7.60 7.48 3.68
N LEU A 198 -6.68 6.59 3.32
CA LEU A 198 -6.03 5.70 4.25
C LEU A 198 -4.55 5.62 3.89
N ASN A 199 -3.70 5.73 4.90
CA ASN A 199 -2.27 5.48 4.77
C ASN A 199 -1.97 4.13 5.41
N VAL A 200 -1.43 3.18 4.64
CA VAL A 200 -0.94 1.92 5.18
C VAL A 200 0.58 1.99 5.18
N PHE A 201 1.16 2.13 6.38
CA PHE A 201 2.59 2.17 6.60
C PHE A 201 3.08 0.76 6.91
N PHE A 202 3.75 0.13 5.95
CA PHE A 202 4.56 -1.06 6.16
C PHE A 202 5.87 -0.61 6.81
N VAL A 203 6.02 -0.84 8.11
CA VAL A 203 7.16 -0.33 8.89
C VAL A 203 8.12 -1.47 9.23
N SER A 204 9.41 -1.19 9.15
CA SER A 204 10.47 -2.12 9.56
C SER A 204 10.23 -2.61 11.00
N ASN A 205 10.37 -3.93 11.20
CA ASN A 205 10.22 -4.53 12.52
C ASN A 205 11.32 -4.15 13.54
N ASP A 206 12.32 -3.38 13.12
CA ASP A 206 13.24 -2.69 14.04
C ASP A 206 12.53 -1.60 14.86
N TRP A 207 11.45 -1.01 14.32
CA TRP A 207 10.68 0.07 14.96
C TRP A 207 9.36 -0.43 15.55
N PHE A 208 8.64 -1.29 14.84
CA PHE A 208 7.33 -1.79 15.26
C PHE A 208 7.29 -3.31 15.20
N THR A 209 7.01 -3.96 16.32
CA THR A 209 6.87 -5.43 16.36
C THR A 209 5.42 -5.89 16.32
N THR A 210 4.47 -4.98 16.43
CA THR A 210 3.03 -5.24 16.42
C THR A 210 2.32 -4.24 15.51
N PRO A 211 1.25 -4.65 14.84
CA PRO A 211 0.37 -3.73 14.11
C PRO A 211 -0.24 -2.68 15.05
N GLY A 212 -0.67 -1.57 14.46
CA GLY A 212 -1.38 -0.51 15.17
C GLY A 212 -2.06 0.44 14.21
N ARG A 213 -2.80 1.39 14.75
CA ARG A 213 -3.43 2.47 13.98
C ARG A 213 -3.28 3.80 14.70
N ILE A 214 -3.32 4.85 13.91
CA ILE A 214 -3.13 6.22 14.36
C ILE A 214 -4.20 7.06 13.69
N ARG A 215 -4.87 7.85 14.51
CA ARG A 215 -5.81 8.86 14.04
C ARG A 215 -5.23 10.23 14.27
N LEU A 216 -5.11 11.03 13.22
CA LEU A 216 -4.65 12.42 13.31
C LEU A 216 -5.85 13.34 13.14
N GLN A 217 -6.11 14.20 14.13
CA GLN A 217 -7.35 15.00 14.21
C GLN A 217 -7.16 16.45 13.73
N SER A 218 -5.93 16.96 13.70
CA SER A 218 -5.66 18.31 13.21
C SER A 218 -4.29 18.34 12.54
N THR A 219 -4.31 18.54 11.23
CA THR A 219 -3.13 18.85 10.41
C THR A 219 -3.29 20.28 9.91
N ASP A 220 -2.41 21.18 10.34
CA ASP A 220 -2.34 22.51 9.73
C ASP A 220 -1.57 22.39 8.42
N TYR A 221 -2.28 22.62 7.30
CA TYR A 221 -1.67 22.68 5.99
C TYR A 221 -1.20 24.11 5.72
N THR A 222 0.10 24.29 5.68
CA THR A 222 0.68 25.39 4.91
C THR A 222 1.21 24.83 3.60
N ASN A 223 1.39 25.69 2.58
CA ASN A 223 1.96 25.26 1.28
C ASN A 223 3.40 24.70 1.39
N THR A 224 4.00 24.69 2.60
CA THR A 224 5.40 24.37 2.83
C THR A 224 5.64 23.36 3.94
N GLU A 225 4.69 23.17 4.86
CA GLU A 225 4.86 22.35 6.06
C GLU A 225 3.51 21.73 6.49
N LEU A 226 3.57 20.49 6.95
CA LEU A 226 2.48 19.79 7.62
C LEU A 226 2.78 19.72 9.12
N GLU A 227 1.88 20.25 9.94
CA GLU A 227 2.01 20.17 11.40
C GLU A 227 0.83 19.37 11.97
N VAL A 228 1.13 18.20 12.53
CA VAL A 228 0.17 17.41 13.33
C VAL A 228 0.04 18.03 14.72
N ARG A 229 -1.14 18.56 15.03
CA ARG A 229 -1.44 19.22 16.32
C ARG A 229 -2.09 18.32 17.33
N ASP A 230 -2.92 17.39 16.85
CA ASP A 230 -3.66 16.47 17.70
C ASP A 230 -3.72 15.10 17.04
N HIS A 231 -3.54 14.07 17.87
CA HIS A 231 -3.46 12.69 17.44
C HIS A 231 -3.92 11.76 18.55
N THR A 232 -4.41 10.60 18.15
CA THR A 232 -4.76 9.50 19.04
C THR A 232 -4.12 8.24 18.49
N PHE A 233 -3.32 7.59 19.33
CA PHE A 233 -2.75 6.28 19.06
C PHE A 233 -3.62 5.22 19.73
N ASP A 234 -3.66 4.04 19.12
CA ASP A 234 -4.11 2.85 19.85
C ASP A 234 -3.20 2.56 21.05
N ASP A 235 -3.80 1.97 22.09
CA ASP A 235 -3.06 1.53 23.28
C ASP A 235 -1.89 0.60 22.87
N GLY A 236 -0.67 0.95 23.28
CA GLY A 236 0.48 0.04 23.18
C GLY A 236 1.69 0.56 22.42
N LEU A 237 1.63 1.75 21.80
CA LEU A 237 2.82 2.38 21.23
C LEU A 237 3.70 3.01 22.32
N SER A 238 5.01 2.89 22.14
CA SER A 238 5.99 3.59 22.97
C SER A 238 6.20 5.01 22.48
N THR A 239 6.69 5.91 23.36
CA THR A 239 7.03 7.29 22.97
C THR A 239 8.00 7.38 21.80
N GLU A 240 8.91 6.41 21.66
CA GLU A 240 9.85 6.35 20.53
C GLU A 240 9.14 6.02 19.21
N GLN A 241 8.21 5.06 19.24
CA GLN A 241 7.37 4.71 18.10
C GLN A 241 6.45 5.86 17.68
N GLU A 242 5.81 6.52 18.65
CA GLU A 242 5.00 7.71 18.40
C GLU A 242 5.84 8.82 17.75
N SER A 243 7.01 9.10 18.31
CA SER A 243 7.92 10.14 17.80
C SER A 243 8.40 9.83 16.39
N PHE A 244 8.71 8.57 16.09
CA PHE A 244 9.15 8.12 14.77
C PHE A 244 8.07 8.37 13.71
N ILE A 245 6.82 7.99 13.98
CA ILE A 245 5.72 8.19 13.01
C ILE A 245 5.33 9.65 12.89
N LEU A 246 5.23 10.38 14.00
CA LEU A 246 4.93 11.82 13.95
C LEU A 246 6.02 12.59 13.20
N ASN A 247 7.29 12.20 13.37
CA ASN A 247 8.37 12.78 12.60
C ASN A 247 8.20 12.49 11.11
N LEU A 248 7.91 11.25 10.71
CA LEU A 248 7.61 10.94 9.29
C LEU A 248 6.43 11.74 8.75
N VAL A 249 5.32 11.81 9.48
CA VAL A 249 4.12 12.51 9.02
C VAL A 249 4.37 14.01 8.85
N ASN A 250 5.04 14.65 9.82
CA ASN A 250 5.38 16.08 9.72
C ASN A 250 6.40 16.38 8.61
N ASP A 251 7.35 15.47 8.38
CA ASP A 251 8.37 15.60 7.32
C ASP A 251 7.91 15.07 5.95
N GLY A 252 6.74 14.41 5.93
CA GLY A 252 6.15 13.73 4.79
C GLY A 252 5.67 14.70 3.70
N THR A 253 5.00 14.15 2.68
CA THR A 253 4.51 15.01 1.60
C THR A 253 3.33 15.86 2.04
N THR A 254 3.37 17.13 1.69
CA THR A 254 2.25 18.09 1.84
C THR A 254 1.08 17.83 0.89
N ARG A 255 1.20 16.83 0.00
CA ARG A 255 0.15 16.45 -0.96
C ARG A 255 -0.90 15.50 -0.40
N ARG A 256 -0.64 14.88 0.76
CA ARG A 256 -1.49 13.83 1.34
C ARG A 256 -2.16 14.27 2.63
N PHE A 257 -3.22 13.55 2.96
CA PHE A 257 -3.86 13.60 4.26
C PHE A 257 -3.43 12.37 5.06
N TYR A 258 -3.04 12.58 6.31
CA TYR A 258 -2.61 11.52 7.24
C TYR A 258 -3.64 11.26 8.35
N THR A 259 -4.91 11.60 8.13
CA THR A 259 -5.99 11.49 9.13
C THR A 259 -6.16 10.07 9.66
N SER A 260 -6.03 9.08 8.77
CA SER A 260 -6.12 7.65 9.09
C SER A 260 -4.84 6.94 8.65
N VAL A 261 -4.10 6.38 9.61
CA VAL A 261 -2.85 5.63 9.37
C VAL A 261 -2.93 4.25 10.02
N VAL A 262 -2.65 3.21 9.26
CA VAL A 262 -2.45 1.84 9.74
C VAL A 262 -0.96 1.52 9.69
N ILE A 263 -0.44 0.87 10.73
CA ILE A 263 0.94 0.43 10.84
C ILE A 263 0.98 -1.09 10.74
N VAL A 264 1.78 -1.59 9.81
CA VAL A 264 1.98 -3.02 9.56
C VAL A 264 3.47 -3.33 9.64
N PRO A 265 3.95 -4.04 10.67
CA PRO A 265 5.32 -4.51 10.72
C PRO A 265 5.67 -5.43 9.55
N TYR A 266 6.83 -5.24 8.93
CA TYR A 266 7.40 -6.20 7.98
C TYR A 266 8.82 -6.64 8.41
N GLY A 267 9.26 -7.77 7.86
CA GLY A 267 10.59 -8.32 8.14
C GLY A 267 11.70 -7.46 7.50
N ALA A 268 12.43 -6.72 8.31
CA ALA A 268 13.59 -5.93 7.90
C ALA A 268 14.91 -6.75 7.95
N PRO A 269 16.00 -6.30 7.29
CA PRO A 269 16.09 -5.08 6.48
C PRO A 269 15.75 -5.31 5.00
N VAL A 270 15.18 -4.27 4.38
CA VAL A 270 14.93 -4.17 2.93
C VAL A 270 15.74 -3.00 2.38
N TYR A 271 16.30 -3.16 1.18
CA TYR A 271 17.12 -2.15 0.53
C TYR A 271 16.68 -1.93 -0.92
N ILE A 272 16.74 -0.68 -1.36
CA ILE A 272 16.60 -0.24 -2.75
C ILE A 272 18.02 0.02 -3.27
N ASP A 273 18.42 -0.71 -4.31
CA ASP A 273 19.74 -0.60 -4.93
C ASP A 273 19.64 0.18 -6.24
N PHE A 274 20.16 1.41 -6.25
CA PHE A 274 20.09 2.30 -7.40
C PHE A 274 21.09 1.96 -8.51
N SER A 275 21.96 0.96 -8.30
CA SER A 275 22.84 0.46 -9.36
C SER A 275 22.11 -0.44 -10.36
N GLN A 276 20.89 -0.88 -10.03
CA GLN A 276 20.08 -1.76 -10.87
C GLN A 276 19.19 -0.97 -11.83
N SER A 277 18.85 -1.58 -12.98
CA SER A 277 17.95 -0.96 -13.96
C SER A 277 16.52 -0.79 -13.45
N THR A 278 16.13 -1.58 -12.44
CA THR A 278 14.86 -1.50 -11.74
C THR A 278 15.18 -1.43 -10.24
N PRO A 279 15.30 -0.23 -9.65
CA PRO A 279 15.89 -0.07 -8.32
C PRO A 279 15.08 -0.70 -7.18
N LEU A 280 13.78 -0.87 -7.38
CA LEU A 280 12.85 -1.49 -6.44
C LEU A 280 11.95 -2.48 -7.19
N ASN A 281 12.03 -3.75 -6.81
CA ASN A 281 11.01 -4.75 -7.13
C ASN A 281 10.13 -4.88 -5.89
N VAL A 282 8.96 -4.26 -5.95
CA VAL A 282 7.95 -4.38 -4.92
C VAL A 282 6.71 -4.97 -5.56
N ASP A 283 6.15 -6.00 -4.97
CA ASP A 283 4.86 -6.53 -5.39
C ASP A 283 3.80 -6.01 -4.43
N VAL A 284 2.80 -5.33 -4.99
CA VAL A 284 1.63 -4.86 -4.24
C VAL A 284 0.41 -5.62 -4.73
N GLN A 285 -0.22 -6.35 -3.81
CA GLN A 285 -1.36 -7.21 -4.08
C GLN A 285 -2.52 -6.86 -3.15
N PHE A 286 -3.73 -6.99 -3.68
CA PHE A 286 -4.97 -6.84 -2.93
C PHE A 286 -5.80 -8.12 -3.06
N ASP A 287 -6.29 -8.62 -1.94
CA ASP A 287 -7.27 -9.71 -1.88
C ASP A 287 -8.67 -9.13 -1.61
N LEU A 288 -9.48 -9.09 -2.66
CA LEU A 288 -10.84 -8.53 -2.57
C LEU A 288 -11.84 -9.50 -1.93
N SER A 289 -11.45 -10.74 -1.61
CA SER A 289 -12.36 -11.69 -0.97
C SER A 289 -12.74 -11.23 0.44
N GLY A 290 -14.04 -11.10 0.70
CA GLY A 290 -14.54 -10.62 2.00
C GLY A 290 -14.07 -9.20 2.36
N SER A 291 -13.65 -8.39 1.38
CA SER A 291 -13.08 -7.05 1.60
C SER A 291 -14.08 -5.96 2.03
N VAL A 292 -15.34 -6.37 2.15
CA VAL A 292 -16.52 -5.53 2.27
C VAL A 292 -17.46 -6.23 3.27
N ASP A 293 -17.79 -5.56 4.38
CA ASP A 293 -18.63 -6.10 5.48
C ASP A 293 -20.10 -5.65 5.37
N TRP A 294 -20.81 -6.08 4.33
CA TRP A 294 -22.16 -5.56 4.03
C TRP A 294 -23.12 -6.70 3.72
N ASP A 295 -24.41 -6.41 3.80
CA ASP A 295 -25.47 -7.27 3.29
C ASP A 295 -26.27 -6.61 2.14
N GLN A 296 -27.17 -7.39 1.54
CA GLN A 296 -27.95 -6.94 0.38
C GLN A 296 -28.81 -5.70 0.67
N THR A 297 -29.22 -5.50 1.92
CA THR A 297 -29.96 -4.32 2.38
C THR A 297 -29.08 -3.08 2.36
N ASP A 298 -27.79 -3.22 2.67
CA ASP A 298 -26.83 -2.13 2.64
C ASP A 298 -26.58 -1.68 1.19
N LEU A 299 -26.49 -2.63 0.25
CA LEU A 299 -26.40 -2.31 -1.18
C LEU A 299 -27.66 -1.60 -1.71
N GLU A 300 -28.85 -2.05 -1.32
CA GLU A 300 -30.10 -1.36 -1.65
C GLU A 300 -30.12 0.07 -1.07
N ALA A 301 -29.67 0.24 0.18
CA ALA A 301 -29.58 1.55 0.81
C ALA A 301 -28.60 2.47 0.06
N LEU A 302 -27.45 1.95 -0.40
CA LEU A 302 -26.49 2.72 -1.22
C LEU A 302 -27.11 3.19 -2.54
N ARG A 303 -27.86 2.31 -3.23
CA ARG A 303 -28.57 2.65 -4.48
C ARG A 303 -29.64 3.72 -4.31
N GLU A 304 -30.27 3.77 -3.14
CA GLU A 304 -31.29 4.76 -2.78
C GLU A 304 -30.71 6.02 -2.13
N SER A 305 -29.42 5.99 -1.73
CA SER A 305 -28.82 7.04 -0.93
C SER A 305 -28.61 8.33 -1.73
N SER A 306 -28.86 9.44 -1.05
CA SER A 306 -28.31 10.72 -1.47
C SER A 306 -26.89 10.87 -0.92
N TRP A 307 -26.14 11.85 -1.42
CA TRP A 307 -24.73 12.15 -1.14
C TRP A 307 -24.29 12.18 0.33
N THR A 308 -25.21 12.14 1.30
CA THR A 308 -24.90 12.28 2.73
C THR A 308 -25.08 10.99 3.54
N ASP A 309 -25.67 9.94 2.96
CA ASP A 309 -26.22 8.83 3.76
C ASP A 309 -25.71 7.44 3.34
N GLY A 310 -25.03 7.34 2.20
CA GLY A 310 -24.49 6.08 1.68
C GLY A 310 -23.08 5.80 2.21
N ASN A 311 -22.89 4.68 2.92
CA ASN A 311 -21.61 4.31 3.52
C ASN A 311 -21.11 2.95 3.02
N LEU A 312 -19.82 2.90 2.71
CA LEU A 312 -19.05 1.78 2.23
C LEU A 312 -18.14 1.26 3.34
N TYR A 313 -18.39 0.07 3.89
CA TYR A 313 -17.61 -0.45 5.01
C TYR A 313 -16.55 -1.45 4.57
N PHE A 314 -15.31 -1.02 4.49
CA PHE A 314 -14.21 -1.92 4.18
C PHE A 314 -13.82 -2.73 5.39
N SER A 315 -13.83 -4.05 5.22
CA SER A 315 -13.31 -4.98 6.23
C SER A 315 -11.79 -4.87 6.29
N ALA A 316 -11.24 -5.30 7.42
CA ALA A 316 -9.82 -5.43 7.61
C ALA A 316 -9.50 -6.75 8.34
N ASP A 317 -8.27 -7.22 8.18
CA ASP A 317 -7.77 -8.36 8.95
C ASP A 317 -7.51 -7.98 10.43
N ASP A 318 -7.03 -8.94 11.21
CA ASP A 318 -6.65 -8.73 12.62
C ASP A 318 -5.52 -7.70 12.80
N ASN A 319 -4.84 -7.30 11.72
CA ASN A 319 -3.77 -6.30 11.69
C ASN A 319 -4.26 -4.95 11.11
N PHE A 320 -5.57 -4.76 10.93
CA PHE A 320 -6.21 -3.57 10.36
C PHE A 320 -5.86 -3.30 8.89
N ILE A 321 -5.39 -4.32 8.16
CA ILE A 321 -5.07 -4.21 6.74
C ILE A 321 -6.36 -4.36 5.93
N PRO A 322 -6.78 -3.34 5.14
CA PRO A 322 -7.97 -3.46 4.32
C PRO A 322 -7.68 -4.23 3.03
N PHE A 323 -8.70 -4.90 2.48
CA PHE A 323 -8.62 -5.62 1.19
C PHE A 323 -7.46 -6.63 1.10
N GLY A 324 -7.03 -7.21 2.22
CA GLY A 324 -5.86 -8.10 2.26
C GLY A 324 -4.61 -7.50 1.60
N LEU A 325 -4.45 -6.17 1.63
CA LEU A 325 -3.33 -5.46 1.03
C LEU A 325 -2.00 -6.03 1.56
N SER A 326 -1.19 -6.56 0.65
CA SER A 326 0.13 -7.10 0.99
C SER A 326 1.21 -6.49 0.12
N VAL A 327 2.37 -6.29 0.72
CA VAL A 327 3.57 -5.80 0.06
C VAL A 327 4.69 -6.83 0.26
N SER A 328 5.32 -7.26 -0.82
CA SER A 328 6.56 -8.04 -0.77
C SER A 328 7.68 -7.32 -1.50
N PHE A 329 8.89 -7.48 -0.99
CA PHE A 329 10.11 -6.93 -1.56
C PHE A 329 10.95 -8.11 -2.06
N ASP A 330 11.39 -8.04 -3.31
CA ASP A 330 12.18 -9.10 -3.97
C ASP A 330 13.69 -8.92 -3.83
#